data_AF-A0A935LIF4-F1
#
_entry.id   AF-A0A935LIF4-F1
#
_cell.length_a   1.000
_cell.length_b   1.000
_cell.length_c   1.000
_cell.angle_alpha   90.00
_cell.angle_beta   90.00
_cell.angle_gamma   90.00
#
_symmetry.space_group_name_H-M   'P 1'
#
loop_
_entity.id
_entity.type
_entity.pdbx_description
1 polymer ?
#
loop_
_entity_poly.entity_id
_entity_poly.type
_entity_poly.pdbx_seq_one_letter_code
_entity_poly.pdbx_strand_id
1 'polypeptide(L)' 'MDMVRMVGSPTEAGMSAIRLARGATGRSKILKFEGCYHGHADALLVKAGSGLATFATPPARVYLLR' A
#
# COMPACT_ATOMS: atom_id res chain seq x y z
N MET A 1 2.46 -0.88 -26.17
CA MET A 1 3.38 0.10 -25.58
C MET A 1 3.00 0.23 -24.12
N ASP A 2 3.97 0.08 -23.22
CA ASP A 2 3.75 0.36 -21.81
C ASP A 2 3.74 1.87 -21.56
N MET A 3 2.92 2.33 -20.61
CA MET A 3 2.75 3.74 -20.26
C MET A 3 3.24 3.98 -18.83
N VAL A 4 4.02 5.03 -18.63
CA VAL A 4 4.56 5.43 -17.31
C VAL A 4 4.18 6.87 -16.99
N ARG A 5 4.07 7.19 -15.70
CA ARG A 5 3.81 8.55 -15.21
C ARG A 5 4.74 8.89 -14.06
N MET A 6 5.44 10.01 -14.17
CA MET A 6 6.34 10.52 -13.11
C MET A 6 5.54 11.16 -11.96
N VAL A 7 6.09 11.06 -10.75
CA VAL A 7 5.57 11.66 -9.50
C VAL A 7 6.72 12.20 -8.67
N GLY A 8 6.42 13.09 -7.71
CA GLY A 8 7.39 13.69 -6.82
C GLY A 8 7.79 12.82 -5.63
N SER A 9 7.03 11.76 -5.31
CA SER A 9 7.38 10.85 -4.21
C SER A 9 6.86 9.41 -4.36
N PRO A 10 7.42 8.43 -3.62
CA PRO A 10 6.89 7.07 -3.55
C PRO A 10 5.48 6.99 -2.94
N THR A 11 5.15 7.86 -1.98
CA THR A 11 3.78 7.93 -1.42
C THR A 11 2.78 8.31 -2.52
N GLU A 12 3.12 9.28 -3.37
CA GLU A 12 2.30 9.65 -4.53
C GLU A 12 2.17 8.52 -5.54
N ALA A 13 3.25 7.77 -5.79
CA ALA A 13 3.19 6.58 -6.64
C ALA A 13 2.19 5.56 -6.08
N GLY A 14 2.28 5.23 -4.79
CA GLY A 14 1.38 4.28 -4.12
C GLY A 14 -0.09 4.70 -4.15
N MET A 15 -0.38 5.97 -3.79
CA MET A 15 -1.73 6.53 -3.84
C MET A 15 -2.32 6.48 -5.26
N SER A 16 -1.49 6.84 -6.25
CA SER A 16 -1.92 6.89 -7.65
C SER A 16 -2.18 5.50 -8.22
N ALA A 17 -1.33 4.53 -7.90
CA ALA A 17 -1.50 3.14 -8.32
C ALA A 17 -2.79 2.53 -7.74
N ILE A 18 -3.07 2.76 -6.45
CA ILE A 18 -4.32 2.30 -5.82
C ILE A 18 -5.53 2.96 -6.48
N ARG A 19 -5.49 4.28 -6.70
CA ARG A 19 -6.59 5.01 -7.35
C ARG A 19 -6.85 4.48 -8.75
N LEU A 20 -5.80 4.24 -9.54
CA LEU A 20 -5.90 3.68 -10.88
C LEU A 20 -6.50 2.26 -10.85
N ALA A 21 -5.99 1.39 -9.98
CA ALA A 21 -6.50 0.02 -9.84
C ALA A 21 -7.99 0.01 -9.47
N ARG A 22 -8.40 0.84 -8.51
CA ARG A 22 -9.82 0.99 -8.12
C ARG A 22 -10.68 1.45 -9.29
N GLY A 23 -10.24 2.48 -10.01
CA GLY A 23 -10.97 3.02 -11.18
C GLY A 23 -11.07 2.01 -12.32
N ALA A 24 -10.00 1.26 -12.59
CA ALA A 24 -9.96 0.27 -13.65
C ALA A 24 -10.81 -0.97 -13.34
N THR A 25 -10.92 -1.38 -12.07
CA THR A 25 -11.62 -2.62 -11.71
C THR A 25 -12.97 -2.43 -11.02
N GLY A 26 -13.33 -1.21 -10.62
CA GLY A 26 -14.54 -0.92 -9.82
C GLY A 26 -14.53 -1.54 -8.42
N ARG A 27 -13.38 -1.99 -7.94
CA ARG A 27 -13.24 -2.65 -6.62
C ARG A 27 -12.80 -1.61 -5.61
N SER A 28 -13.45 -1.58 -4.45
CA SER A 28 -13.06 -0.66 -3.37
C SER A 28 -11.84 -1.17 -2.60
N LYS A 29 -11.78 -2.48 -2.37
CA LYS A 29 -10.80 -3.09 -1.47
C LYS A 29 -9.47 -3.41 -2.16
N ILE A 30 -8.37 -3.28 -1.41
CA ILE A 30 -7.02 -3.69 -1.82
C ILE A 30 -6.42 -4.67 -0.81
N LEU A 31 -5.48 -5.50 -1.26
CA LEU A 31 -4.77 -6.46 -0.42
C LEU A 31 -3.37 -5.92 -0.11
N LYS A 32 -3.00 -5.91 1.17
CA LYS A 32 -1.66 -5.53 1.65
C LYS A 32 -1.11 -6.62 2.56
N PHE A 33 0.19 -6.89 2.42
CA PHE A 33 0.90 -7.77 3.34
C PHE A 33 1.39 -7.01 4.57
N GLU A 34 1.36 -7.69 5.71
CA GLU A 34 1.97 -7.21 6.95
C GLU A 34 3.45 -6.87 6.74
N GLY A 35 3.93 -5.79 7.36
CA GLY A 35 5.33 -5.39 7.28
C GLY A 35 5.71 -4.62 6.01
N CYS A 36 4.91 -4.67 4.93
CA CYS A 36 5.18 -3.86 3.74
C CYS A 36 4.87 -2.37 4.00
N TYR A 37 5.80 -1.49 3.62
CA TYR A 37 5.66 -0.03 3.66
C TYR A 37 5.52 0.52 2.23
N HIS A 38 4.47 1.30 1.98
CA HIS A 38 4.15 1.86 0.64
C HIS A 38 3.97 3.38 0.67
N GLY A 39 4.61 4.04 1.64
CA GLY A 39 4.40 5.45 1.92
C GLY A 39 3.37 5.67 3.02
N HIS A 40 3.13 6.95 3.34
CA HIS A 40 2.40 7.37 4.53
C HIS A 40 0.97 7.87 4.24
N ALA A 41 0.35 7.39 3.16
CA ALA A 41 -1.07 7.65 2.94
C ALA A 41 -1.90 6.84 3.96
N ASP A 42 -3.00 7.41 4.48
CA ASP A 42 -3.78 6.80 5.56
C ASP A 42 -4.19 5.34 5.27
N ALA A 43 -4.61 5.06 4.04
CA ALA A 43 -4.98 3.72 3.60
C ALA A 43 -3.82 2.72 3.65
N LEU A 44 -2.56 3.18 3.56
CA LEU A 44 -1.35 2.37 3.48
C LEU A 44 -0.65 2.18 4.83
N LEU A 45 -1.02 2.96 5.85
CA LEU A 45 -0.42 2.90 7.19
C LEU A 45 -0.97 1.76 8.07
N VAL A 46 -1.99 1.04 7.62
CA VAL A 46 -2.55 -0.11 8.36
C VAL A 46 -1.47 -1.18 8.52
N LYS A 47 -1.00 -1.35 9.76
CA LYS A 47 0.07 -2.29 10.13
C LYS A 47 1.24 -2.23 9.15
N ALA A 48 1.61 -1.01 8.76
CA ALA A 48 2.81 -0.75 8.01
C ALA A 48 4.03 -1.14 8.86
N GLY A 49 5.02 -1.76 8.23
CA GLY A 49 6.29 -2.05 8.90
C GLY A 49 6.98 -0.76 9.29
N SER A 50 7.38 -0.66 10.55
CA SER A 50 8.12 0.44 11.15
C SER A 50 9.55 -0.05 11.39
N GLY A 51 10.57 0.75 11.61
CA GLY A 51 10.62 1.64 12.76
C GLY A 51 10.40 0.99 14.14
N LEU A 52 9.97 -0.29 14.27
CA LEU A 52 9.68 -0.99 15.53
C LEU A 52 10.17 -2.44 15.48
N ALA A 53 11.48 -2.63 15.37
CA ALA A 53 12.15 -3.91 15.60
C ALA A 53 12.14 -4.31 17.10
N THR A 54 11.00 -4.18 17.80
CA THR A 54 10.93 -4.40 19.25
C THR A 54 9.95 -5.48 19.68
N PHE A 55 9.00 -5.92 18.85
CA PHE A 55 8.09 -7.00 19.27
C PHE A 55 7.78 -7.98 18.13
N ALA A 56 8.30 -9.19 18.31
CA ALA A 56 7.98 -10.48 17.68
C ALA A 56 7.01 -10.44 16.48
N THR A 57 7.54 -10.74 15.29
CA THR A 57 6.76 -10.93 14.06
C THR A 57 5.86 -12.18 14.19
N PRO A 58 4.52 -12.05 14.17
CA PRO A 58 3.60 -13.19 14.03
C PRO A 58 3.58 -13.67 12.57
N PRO A 59 2.94 -14.82 12.22
CA PRO A 59 2.95 -15.34 10.86
C PRO A 59 2.37 -14.32 9.87
N ALA A 60 3.00 -14.16 8.70
CA ALA A 60 2.69 -13.16 7.68
C ALA A 60 1.18 -13.00 7.40
N ARG A 61 0.56 -11.95 7.97
CA ARG A 61 -0.88 -11.71 7.79
C ARG A 61 -1.13 -10.91 6.52
N VAL A 62 -2.30 -11.16 5.93
CA VAL A 62 -2.83 -10.43 4.79
C VAL A 62 -3.97 -9.53 5.27
N TYR A 63 -3.91 -8.24 4.90
CA TYR A 63 -4.91 -7.24 5.25
C TYR A 63 -5.69 -6.80 4.04
N LEU A 64 -7.02 -6.74 4.21
CA LEU A 64 -7.94 -6.21 3.22
C LEU A 64 -8.30 -4.78 3.61
N LEU A 65 -7.79 -3.82 2.85
CA LEU A 65 -7.90 -2.39 3.12
C LEU A 65 -9.01 -1.78 2.26
N ARG A 66 -9.62 -0.71 2.77
CA ARG A 66 -10.66 0.05 2.05
C ARG A 66 -10.09 1.18 1.22
#